data_AF-A0A9E4G4W3-F1
#
_entry.id   AF-A0A9E4G4W3-F1
#
_cell.length_a   1.000
_cell.length_b   1.000
_cell.length_c   1.000
_cell.angle_alpha   90.00
_cell.angle_beta   90.00
_cell.angle_gamma   90.00
#
_symmetry.space_group_name_H-M   'P 1'
#
loop_
_entity.id
_entity.type
_entity.pdbx_description
1 polymer ?
#
loop_
_entity_poly.entity_id
_entity_poly.type
_entity_poly.pdbx_seq_one_letter_code
_entity_poly.pdbx_strand_id
1 'polypeptide(L)'
;MQFEFATATRIIFGDGSAAQLPQLAHELGSHALLVTDSFQPEPVTQLIDALRDSELKLTHFPVSGEPAVEVIDEAKAIATEAGCDLV
;
A
#
# COMPACT_ATOMS: atom_id res chain seq x y z
N MET A 1 -10.03 34.49 12.60
CA MET A 1 -8.97 33.46 12.48
C MET A 1 -9.46 32.44 11.47
N GLN A 2 -8.64 32.08 10.48
CA GLN A 2 -9.04 31.13 9.43
C GLN A 2 -8.10 29.92 9.48
N PHE A 3 -8.68 28.72 9.61
CA PHE A 3 -7.99 27.44 9.71
C PHE A 3 -8.66 26.45 8.76
N GLU A 4 -7.85 25.63 8.11
CA GLU A 4 -8.27 24.58 7.19
C GLU A 4 -7.63 23.26 7.61
N PHE A 5 -8.40 22.17 7.50
CA PHE A 5 -7.98 20.83 7.88
C PHE A 5 -8.41 19.83 6.81
N ALA A 6 -7.44 19.24 6.14
CA ALA A 6 -7.65 18.19 5.16
C ALA A 6 -7.24 16.84 5.75
N THR A 7 -8.17 15.89 5.77
CA THR A 7 -7.95 14.52 6.28
C THR A 7 -8.00 13.49 5.17
N ALA A 8 -7.75 12.23 5.53
CA ALA A 8 -8.12 11.10 4.69
C ALA A 8 -9.63 11.14 4.35
N THR A 9 -9.97 10.68 3.15
CA THR A 9 -11.35 10.57 2.65
C THR A 9 -12.18 9.56 3.44
N ARG A 10 -11.55 8.48 3.93
CA ARG A 10 -12.19 7.41 4.71
C ARG A 10 -11.20 6.84 5.72
N ILE A 11 -11.66 6.63 6.94
CA ILE A 11 -10.89 6.01 8.04
C ILE A 11 -11.68 4.80 8.53
N ILE A 12 -11.06 3.63 8.54
CA ILE A 12 -11.64 2.39 9.06
C ILE A 12 -10.82 1.99 10.29
N PHE A 13 -11.50 1.81 11.43
CA PHE A 13 -10.86 1.49 12.69
C PHE A 13 -11.68 0.44 13.45
N GLY A 14 -10.98 -0.43 14.17
CA GLY A 14 -11.57 -1.52 14.95
C GLY A 14 -10.70 -2.77 14.92
N ASP A 15 -10.93 -3.66 15.88
CA ASP A 15 -10.25 -4.96 15.91
C ASP A 15 -10.54 -5.74 14.62
N GLY A 16 -9.50 -6.35 14.03
CA GLY A 16 -9.59 -7.09 12.77
C GLY A 16 -9.84 -6.26 11.50
N SER A 17 -9.89 -4.92 11.57
CA SER A 17 -10.18 -4.07 10.39
C SER A 17 -9.19 -4.22 9.24
N ALA A 18 -7.92 -4.52 9.51
CA ALA A 18 -6.89 -4.74 8.49
C ALA A 18 -7.21 -5.92 7.55
N ALA A 19 -7.97 -6.92 8.02
CA ALA A 19 -8.37 -8.06 7.20
C ALA A 19 -9.30 -7.68 6.04
N GLN A 20 -9.89 -6.48 6.06
CA GLN A 20 -10.72 -5.95 4.97
C GLN A 20 -9.88 -5.40 3.81
N LEU A 21 -8.56 -5.23 3.99
CA LEU A 21 -7.69 -4.56 3.01
C LEU A 21 -7.75 -5.19 1.61
N PRO A 22 -7.72 -6.52 1.42
CA PRO A 22 -7.76 -7.10 0.08
C PRO A 22 -9.04 -6.73 -0.69
N GLN A 23 -10.19 -6.79 -0.01
CA GLN A 23 -11.47 -6.40 -0.61
C GLN A 23 -11.50 -4.90 -0.96
N LEU A 24 -11.02 -4.04 -0.06
CA LEU A 24 -11.01 -2.60 -0.28
C LEU A 24 -10.03 -2.19 -1.39
N ALA A 25 -8.89 -2.87 -1.51
CA ALA A 25 -7.94 -2.65 -2.58
C ALA A 25 -8.52 -3.01 -3.96
N HIS A 26 -9.30 -4.08 -4.04
CA HIS A 26 -10.03 -4.46 -5.25
C HIS A 26 -11.08 -3.44 -5.70
N GLU A 27 -11.64 -2.65 -4.79
CA GLU A 27 -12.55 -1.55 -5.14
C GLU A 27 -11.81 -0.38 -5.82
N LEU A 28 -10.48 -0.30 -5.67
CA LEU A 28 -9.63 0.77 -6.20
C LEU A 28 -8.94 0.39 -7.51
N GLY A 29 -8.58 -0.87 -7.70
CA GLY A 29 -7.85 -1.33 -8.87
C GLY A 29 -7.61 -2.83 -8.90
N SER A 30 -6.71 -3.25 -9.77
CA SER A 30 -6.42 -4.66 -10.06
C SER A 30 -4.96 -5.04 -9.88
N HIS A 31 -4.05 -4.05 -9.80
CA HIS A 31 -2.63 -4.25 -9.63
C HIS A 31 -2.02 -3.19 -8.70
N ALA A 32 -1.70 -3.58 -7.47
CA ALA A 32 -1.13 -2.69 -6.47
C ALA A 32 0.41 -2.65 -6.51
N LEU A 33 0.97 -1.46 -6.34
CA LEU A 33 2.32 -1.29 -5.84
C LEU A 33 2.28 -1.35 -4.30
N LEU A 34 2.62 -2.50 -3.73
CA LEU A 34 2.74 -2.66 -2.28
C LEU A 34 4.06 -2.02 -1.80
N VAL A 35 3.97 -0.91 -1.08
CA VAL A 35 5.12 -0.25 -0.45
C VAL A 35 5.15 -0.55 1.04
N THR A 36 6.26 -1.10 1.52
CA THR A 36 6.43 -1.43 2.94
C THR A 36 7.79 -0.99 3.44
N ASP A 37 8.00 -0.99 4.74
CA ASP A 37 9.36 -1.02 5.29
C ASP A 37 10.07 -2.34 4.88
N SER A 38 11.39 -2.34 4.84
CA SER A 38 12.18 -3.55 4.62
C SER A 38 12.13 -4.49 5.82
N PHE A 39 11.96 -3.97 7.02
CA PHE A 39 11.61 -4.72 8.21
C PHE A 39 10.09 -4.97 8.26
N GLN A 40 9.71 -6.21 8.03
CA GLN A 40 8.31 -6.65 8.03
C GLN A 40 8.04 -7.52 9.26
N PRO A 41 7.46 -6.96 10.33
CA PRO A 41 7.05 -7.76 11.48
C PRO A 41 5.88 -8.67 11.11
N GLU A 42 5.63 -9.67 11.95
CA GLU A 42 4.68 -10.76 11.70
C GLU A 42 3.27 -10.31 11.28
N PRO A 43 2.65 -9.27 11.88
CA PRO A 43 1.35 -8.78 11.42
C PRO A 43 1.37 -8.19 10.01
N VAL A 44 2.49 -7.58 9.60
CA VAL A 44 2.65 -7.04 8.25
C VAL A 44 2.80 -8.19 7.26
N THR A 45 3.62 -9.20 7.56
CA THR A 45 3.76 -10.36 6.68
C THR A 45 2.43 -11.11 6.48
N GLN A 46 1.63 -11.28 7.54
CA GLN A 46 0.29 -11.88 7.43
C GLN A 46 -0.62 -11.08 6.49
N LEU A 47 -0.57 -9.75 6.54
CA LEU A 47 -1.36 -8.89 5.67
C LEU A 47 -0.89 -8.95 4.22
N ILE A 48 0.42 -9.02 3.99
CA ILE A 48 0.99 -9.23 2.65
C ILE A 48 0.54 -10.57 2.07
N ASP A 49 0.57 -11.63 2.87
CA ASP A 49 0.13 -12.96 2.43
C ASP A 49 -1.37 -12.96 2.13
N ALA A 50 -2.21 -12.31 2.95
CA ALA A 50 -3.63 -12.14 2.67
C ALA A 50 -3.91 -11.36 1.37
N LEU A 51 -3.07 -10.38 1.02
CA LEU A 51 -3.15 -9.69 -0.26
C LEU A 51 -2.71 -10.59 -1.42
N ARG A 52 -1.66 -11.40 -1.24
CA ARG A 52 -1.18 -12.35 -2.27
C ARG A 52 -2.18 -13.47 -2.55
N ASP A 53 -2.92 -13.89 -1.53
CA ASP A 53 -3.97 -14.91 -1.63
C ASP A 53 -5.27 -14.36 -2.25
N SER A 54 -5.37 -13.05 -2.42
CA SER A 54 -6.47 -12.41 -3.17
C SER A 54 -6.23 -12.43 -4.67
N GLU A 55 -7.22 -12.02 -5.47
CA GLU A 55 -7.07 -11.92 -6.93
C GLU A 55 -6.26 -10.67 -7.37
N LEU A 56 -5.73 -9.90 -6.41
CA LEU A 56 -5.03 -8.64 -6.64
C LEU A 56 -3.59 -8.92 -7.08
N LYS A 57 -3.19 -8.37 -8.23
CA LYS A 57 -1.77 -8.41 -8.63
C LYS A 57 -0.97 -7.50 -7.72
N LEU A 58 0.20 -7.94 -7.27
CA LEU A 58 1.07 -7.18 -6.39
C LEU A 58 2.46 -7.02 -6.97
N THR A 59 2.94 -5.79 -7.03
CA THR A 59 4.35 -5.45 -7.19
C THR A 59 4.86 -4.95 -5.84
N HIS A 60 5.78 -5.69 -5.22
CA HIS A 60 6.29 -5.33 -3.89
C HIS A 60 7.55 -4.47 -4.00
N PHE A 61 7.57 -3.32 -3.31
CA PHE A 61 8.69 -2.40 -3.24
C PHE A 61 9.02 -2.05 -1.78
N PRO A 62 9.96 -2.76 -1.14
CA PRO A 62 10.39 -2.45 0.22
C PRO A 62 11.30 -1.22 0.26
N VAL A 63 11.03 -0.30 1.19
CA VAL A 63 11.80 0.92 1.45
C VAL A 63 12.52 0.78 2.78
N SER A 64 13.76 1.28 2.87
CA SER A 64 14.53 1.27 4.12
C SER A 64 14.87 2.69 4.54
N GLY A 65 14.65 3.01 5.82
CA GLY A 65 15.01 4.31 6.38
C GLY A 65 14.17 5.45 5.81
N GLU A 66 14.77 6.64 5.75
CA GLU A 66 14.11 7.81 5.19
C GLU A 66 14.21 7.78 3.65
N PRO A 67 13.08 7.78 2.92
CA PRO A 67 13.12 7.73 1.46
C PRO A 67 13.69 9.02 0.88
N ALA A 68 14.72 8.88 0.04
CA ALA A 68 15.21 9.96 -0.80
C ALA A 68 14.36 10.08 -2.09
N VAL A 69 14.53 11.18 -2.83
CA VAL A 69 13.76 11.42 -4.07
C VAL A 69 14.04 10.33 -5.11
N GLU A 70 15.27 9.81 -5.14
CA GLU A 70 15.69 8.74 -6.03
C GLU A 70 14.90 7.45 -5.80
N VAL A 71 14.55 7.16 -4.54
CA VAL A 71 13.73 5.99 -4.17
C VAL A 71 12.31 6.14 -4.71
N ILE A 72 11.78 7.37 -4.71
CA ILE A 72 10.45 7.67 -5.24
C ILE A 72 10.44 7.52 -6.77
N ASP A 73 11.48 8.01 -7.45
CA ASP A 73 11.61 7.89 -8.89
C ASP A 73 11.73 6.42 -9.32
N GLU A 74 12.47 5.60 -8.57
CA GLU A 74 12.57 4.16 -8.77
C GLU A 74 11.21 3.46 -8.57
N ALA A 75 10.53 3.73 -7.45
CA ALA A 75 9.22 3.15 -7.15
C ALA A 75 8.20 3.49 -8.24
N LYS A 76 8.21 4.73 -8.73
CA LYS A 76 7.34 5.20 -9.81
C LYS A 76 7.64 4.48 -11.13
N ALA A 77 8.91 4.31 -11.48
CA ALA A 77 9.31 3.58 -12.68
C ALA A 77 8.81 2.13 -12.63
N ILE A 78 9.04 1.45 -11.49
CA ILE A 78 8.58 0.08 -11.25
C ILE A 78 7.05 -0.03 -11.34
N ALA A 79 6.31 0.88 -10.69
CA ALA A 79 4.85 0.89 -10.76
C ALA A 79 4.34 1.05 -12.18
N THR A 80 4.95 1.95 -12.96
CA THR A 80 4.55 2.23 -14.34
C THR A 80 4.86 1.04 -15.26
N GLU A 81 6.05 0.44 -15.15
CA GLU A 81 6.45 -0.71 -15.94
C GLU A 81 5.61 -1.95 -15.63
N ALA A 82 5.30 -2.17 -14.35
CA ALA A 82 4.44 -3.26 -13.91
C ALA A 82 2.94 -3.05 -14.26
N GLY A 83 2.54 -1.81 -14.60
CA GLY A 83 1.15 -1.46 -14.86
C GLY A 83 0.30 -1.40 -13.58
N CYS A 84 0.88 -0.96 -12.46
CA CYS A 84 0.14 -0.77 -11.21
C CYS A 84 -0.88 0.37 -11.37
N ASP A 85 -2.10 0.14 -10.88
CA ASP A 85 -3.23 1.09 -10.92
C ASP A 85 -3.67 1.56 -9.53
N LEU A 86 -3.12 0.98 -8.47
CA LEU A 86 -3.21 1.48 -7.09
C LEU A 86 -1.87 1.35 -6.33
N VAL A 87 -1.79 1.99 -5.16
CA VAL A 87 -0.69 1.89 -4.19
C VAL A 87 -1.28 1.53 -2.83
#